data_AF-A0A7K1CBF7-F1
#
_entry.id   AF-A0A7K1CBF7-F1
#
_cell.length_a   1.000
_cell.length_b   1.000
_cell.length_c   1.000
_cell.angle_alpha   90.00
_cell.angle_beta   90.00
_cell.angle_gamma   90.00
#
_symmetry.space_group_name_H-M   'P 1'
#
loop_
_entity.id
_entity.type
_entity.pdbx_description
1 polymer ?
#
loop_
_entity_poly.entity_id
_entity_poly.type
_entity_poly.pdbx_seq_one_letter_code
_entity_poly.pdbx_strand_id
1 'polypeptide(L)'
;MTTHRVTVRGRFGPLSDDARSQLRRHLDEHDILLSAYTAEGTLTYDHRIDFFNLRYEITGEPDSDSAGSTGLDRAERFLSVMGWSHRGLKATVVDMSEVWRVD
;
A
#
# COMPACT_ATOMS: atom_id res chain seq x y z
N MET A 1 -22.93 0.31 -1.00
CA MET A 1 -21.61 -0.30 -0.80
C MET A 1 -20.59 0.77 -1.14
N THR A 2 -19.86 1.29 -0.15
CA THR A 2 -18.87 2.35 -0.33
C THR A 2 -17.56 1.76 -0.83
N THR A 3 -16.83 2.55 -1.62
CA THR A 3 -15.50 2.21 -2.12
C THR A 3 -14.53 3.21 -1.54
N HIS A 4 -13.48 2.70 -0.90
CA HIS A 4 -12.42 3.50 -0.31
C HIS A 4 -11.12 3.25 -1.05
N ARG A 5 -10.39 4.32 -1.33
CA ARG A 5 -9.01 4.25 -1.79
C ARG A 5 -8.10 4.43 -0.58
N VAL A 6 -7.34 3.39 -0.26
CA VAL A 6 -6.46 3.36 0.91
C VAL A 6 -5.01 3.33 0.45
N THR A 7 -4.23 4.32 0.88
CA THR A 7 -2.78 4.34 0.71
C THR A 7 -2.13 4.02 2.05
N VAL A 8 -1.43 2.90 2.12
CA VAL A 8 -0.56 2.56 3.25
C VAL A 8 0.87 2.96 2.91
N ARG A 9 1.40 3.94 3.63
CA ARG A 9 2.81 4.34 3.54
C ARG A 9 3.61 3.68 4.64
N GLY A 10 4.79 3.18 4.30
CA GLY A 10 5.71 2.58 5.26
C GLY A 10 7.16 2.86 4.92
N ARG A 11 8.05 2.44 5.83
CA ARG A 11 9.49 2.42 5.62
C ARG A 11 10.01 0.99 5.66
N PHE A 12 10.85 0.59 4.72
CA PHE A 12 11.53 -0.70 4.80
C PHE A 12 12.41 -0.75 6.06
N GLY A 13 12.34 -1.86 6.77
CA GLY A 13 13.14 -2.17 7.95
C GLY A 13 14.58 -2.54 7.60
N PRO A 14 15.31 -3.18 8.52
CA PRO A 14 16.55 -3.88 8.18
C PRO A 14 16.27 -4.98 7.16
N LEU A 15 16.82 -4.85 5.95
CA LEU A 15 16.67 -5.83 4.87
C LEU A 15 17.92 -6.70 4.80
N SER A 16 17.75 -8.00 4.52
CA SER A 16 18.85 -8.85 4.08
C SER A 16 19.30 -8.46 2.67
N ASP A 17 20.51 -8.89 2.29
CA ASP A 17 21.02 -8.65 0.93
C ASP A 17 20.14 -9.30 -0.14
N ASP A 18 19.57 -10.48 0.15
CA ASP A 18 18.63 -11.17 -0.74
C ASP A 18 17.33 -10.38 -0.92
N ALA A 19 16.74 -9.89 0.16
CA ALA A 19 15.53 -9.06 0.11
C ALA A 19 15.78 -7.77 -0.68
N ARG A 20 16.92 -7.12 -0.43
CA ARG A 20 17.32 -5.91 -1.15
C ARG A 20 17.55 -6.17 -2.64
N SER A 21 18.14 -7.32 -2.98
CA SER A 21 18.35 -7.76 -4.36
C SER A 21 17.05 -8.11 -5.08
N GLN A 22 16.08 -8.71 -4.38
CA GLN A 22 14.73 -8.92 -4.92
C GLN A 22 14.03 -7.60 -5.21
N LEU A 23 14.02 -6.65 -4.27
CA LEU A 23 13.43 -5.33 -4.47
C LEU A 23 14.10 -4.59 -5.64
N ARG A 24 15.43 -4.68 -5.77
CA ARG A 24 16.12 -4.05 -6.91
C ARG A 24 15.69 -4.65 -8.26
N ARG A 25 15.52 -5.97 -8.33
CA ARG A 25 15.17 -6.67 -9.59
C ARG A 25 13.77 -6.33 -10.08
N HIS A 26 12.83 -6.10 -9.18
CA HIS A 26 11.43 -5.79 -9.53
C HIS A 26 11.15 -4.28 -9.42
N LEU A 27 12.16 -3.42 -9.50
CA LEU A 27 11.97 -1.98 -9.34
C LEU A 27 11.05 -1.42 -10.44
N ASP A 28 11.26 -1.86 -11.69
CA ASP A 28 10.47 -1.40 -12.84
C ASP A 28 9.00 -1.85 -12.77
N GLU A 29 8.74 -2.99 -12.12
CA GLU A 29 7.37 -3.50 -11.86
C GLU A 29 6.65 -2.71 -10.77
N HIS A 30 7.40 -2.06 -9.88
CA HIS A 30 6.89 -1.28 -8.75
C HIS A 30 7.10 0.23 -8.94
N ASP A 31 7.24 0.67 -10.19
CA ASP A 31 7.44 2.08 -10.50
C ASP A 31 6.21 2.91 -10.09
N ILE A 32 6.45 4.13 -9.58
CA ILE A 32 5.42 5.12 -9.25
C ILE A 32 4.53 5.45 -10.47
N LEU A 33 5.04 5.33 -11.69
CA LEU A 33 4.26 5.51 -12.91
C LEU A 33 3.17 4.44 -13.10
N LEU A 34 3.32 3.27 -12.47
CA LEU A 34 2.34 2.18 -12.48
C LEU A 34 1.35 2.26 -11.30
N SER A 35 1.40 3.35 -10.52
CA SER A 35 0.66 3.47 -9.27
C SER A 35 -0.85 3.55 -9.50
N ALA A 36 -1.54 2.44 -9.24
CA ALA A 36 -2.99 2.31 -9.28
C ALA A 36 -3.55 1.94 -7.89
N TYR A 37 -4.87 2.09 -7.72
CA TYR A 37 -5.58 1.46 -6.62
C TYR A 37 -6.26 0.20 -7.17
N THR A 38 -5.91 -0.96 -6.62
CA THR A 38 -6.44 -2.27 -7.01
C THR A 38 -6.90 -3.03 -5.78
N ALA A 39 -7.76 -4.05 -5.95
CA ALA A 39 -8.25 -4.85 -4.83
C ALA A 39 -7.09 -5.63 -4.16
N GLU A 40 -6.15 -6.13 -4.96
CA GLU A 40 -4.96 -6.88 -4.55
C GLU A 40 -3.88 -5.98 -3.95
N GLY A 41 -3.89 -4.69 -4.29
CA GLY A 41 -2.89 -3.71 -3.90
C GLY A 41 -1.84 -3.49 -4.97
N THR A 42 -1.38 -2.24 -5.11
CA THR A 42 -0.22 -1.89 -5.93
C THR A 42 0.92 -1.40 -5.03
N LEU A 43 2.06 -2.07 -5.06
CA LEU A 43 3.27 -1.66 -4.36
C LEU A 43 4.07 -0.68 -5.21
N THR A 44 4.52 0.41 -4.62
CA THR A 44 5.42 1.38 -5.26
C THR A 44 6.54 1.82 -4.34
N TYR A 45 7.75 1.97 -4.87
CA TYR A 45 8.93 2.52 -4.18
C TYR A 45 9.97 3.00 -5.19
N ASP A 46 10.95 3.78 -4.73
CA ASP A 46 12.04 4.26 -5.58
C ASP A 46 13.32 3.44 -5.40
N HIS A 47 14.32 3.75 -6.23
CA HIS A 47 15.64 3.13 -6.20
C HIS A 47 16.40 3.28 -4.86
N ARG A 48 15.95 4.14 -3.94
CA ARG A 48 16.56 4.29 -2.61
C ARG A 48 16.13 3.15 -1.69
N ILE A 49 14.97 2.53 -1.95
CA ILE A 49 14.39 1.43 -1.16
C ILE A 49 14.32 1.86 0.32
N ASP A 50 13.81 3.07 0.56
CA ASP A 50 13.65 3.63 1.90
C ASP A 50 12.18 3.59 2.32
N PHE A 51 11.32 4.27 1.57
CA PHE A 51 9.88 4.30 1.76
C PHE A 51 9.15 3.56 0.64
N PHE A 52 7.96 3.07 0.96
CA PHE A 52 7.04 2.47 0.00
C PHE A 52 5.62 2.95 0.24
N ASN A 53 4.78 2.78 -0.79
CA ASN A 53 3.33 2.87 -0.66
C ASN A 53 2.69 1.59 -1.19
N LEU A 54 1.68 1.09 -0.49
CA LEU A 54 0.74 0.07 -0.96
C LEU A 54 -0.63 0.72 -1.12
N ARG A 55 -1.21 0.59 -2.31
CA ARG A 55 -2.45 1.28 -2.68
C ARG A 55 -3.54 0.28 -2.97
N TYR A 56 -4.57 0.28 -2.14
CA TYR A 56 -5.70 -0.66 -2.20
C TYR A 56 -6.99 0.06 -2.56
N GLU A 57 -7.82 -0.59 -3.37
CA GLU A 57 -9.24 -0.31 -3.46
C GLU A 57 -9.99 -1.27 -2.54
N ILE A 58 -10.71 -0.73 -1.54
CA ILE A 58 -11.40 -1.51 -0.51
C ILE A 58 -12.89 -1.17 -0.57
N THR A 59 -13.71 -2.18 -0.81
CA THR A 59 -15.16 -2.04 -0.92
C THR A 59 -15.87 -2.79 0.20
N GLY A 60 -16.97 -2.25 0.70
CA GLY A 60 -17.85 -2.95 1.65
C GLY A 60 -17.51 -2.76 3.13
N GLU A 61 -16.51 -1.94 3.44
CA GLU A 61 -16.24 -1.50 4.81
C GLU A 61 -17.26 -0.45 5.26
N PRO A 62 -17.66 -0.43 6.54
CA PRO A 62 -18.71 0.45 7.04
C PRO A 62 -18.30 1.93 7.05
N ASP A 63 -17.01 2.23 7.22
CA ASP A 63 -16.46 3.58 7.33
C ASP A 63 -14.97 3.62 6.92
N SER A 64 -14.42 4.84 6.88
CA SER A 64 -13.02 5.07 6.52
C SER A 64 -12.01 4.51 7.53
N ASP A 65 -12.36 4.44 8.81
CA ASP A 65 -11.46 3.91 9.85
C ASP A 65 -11.32 2.38 9.72
N SER A 66 -12.43 1.69 9.44
CA SER A 66 -12.47 0.26 9.14
C SER A 66 -11.71 -0.05 7.86
N ALA A 67 -11.92 0.74 6.79
CA ALA A 67 -11.15 0.60 5.56
C ALA A 67 -9.65 0.83 5.75
N GLY A 68 -9.26 1.82 6.55
CA GLY A 68 -7.88 2.08 6.91
C GLY A 68 -7.23 0.91 7.64
N SER A 69 -7.94 0.33 8.61
CA SER A 69 -7.50 -0.85 9.36
C SER A 69 -7.32 -2.06 8.45
N THR A 70 -8.29 -2.36 7.59
CA THR A 70 -8.18 -3.42 6.58
C THR A 70 -6.99 -3.21 5.64
N GLY A 71 -6.72 -1.97 5.24
CA GLY A 71 -5.54 -1.62 4.43
C GLY A 71 -4.23 -1.92 5.16
N LEU A 72 -4.11 -1.55 6.44
CA LEU A 72 -2.92 -1.82 7.26
C LEU A 72 -2.66 -3.32 7.41
N ASP A 73 -3.70 -4.10 7.74
CA ASP A 73 -3.60 -5.55 7.91
C ASP A 73 -3.17 -6.26 6.62
N ARG A 74 -3.72 -5.84 5.48
CA ARG A 74 -3.31 -6.36 4.16
C ARG A 74 -1.86 -6.02 3.84
N ALA A 75 -1.43 -4.80 4.15
CA ALA A 75 -0.04 -4.37 3.93
C ALA A 75 0.94 -5.17 4.79
N GLU A 76 0.66 -5.33 6.08
CA GLU A 76 1.50 -6.12 6.99
C GLU A 76 1.59 -7.59 6.55
N ARG A 77 0.46 -8.19 6.17
CA ARG A 77 0.44 -9.56 5.65
C ARG A 77 1.25 -9.70 4.36
N PHE A 78 1.08 -8.79 3.41
CA PHE A 78 1.83 -8.80 2.15
C PHE A 78 3.34 -8.74 2.40
N LEU A 79 3.79 -7.78 3.22
CA LEU A 79 5.21 -7.60 3.53
C LEU A 79 5.79 -8.81 4.28
N SER A 80 5.02 -9.41 5.19
CA SER A 80 5.39 -10.63 5.90
C SER A 80 5.57 -11.82 4.96
N VAL A 81 4.63 -12.04 4.02
CA VAL A 81 4.73 -13.10 3.00
C VAL A 81 5.95 -12.92 2.11
N MET A 82 6.29 -11.68 1.74
CA MET A 82 7.48 -11.36 0.95
C MET A 82 8.78 -11.42 1.76
N GLY A 83 8.71 -11.56 3.08
CA GLY A 83 9.87 -11.55 3.97
C GLY A 83 10.56 -10.18 4.07
N TRP A 84 9.83 -9.09 3.79
CA TRP A 84 10.37 -7.74 3.85
C TRP A 84 10.00 -7.07 5.17
N SER A 85 11.02 -6.79 5.99
CA SER A 85 10.81 -6.06 7.23
C SER A 85 10.33 -4.63 6.96
N HIS A 86 9.52 -4.07 7.86
CA HIS A 86 9.01 -2.72 7.74
C HIS A 86 8.86 -2.03 9.10
N ARG A 87 8.63 -0.72 9.09
CA ARG A 87 8.28 0.07 10.27
C ARG A 87 7.40 1.25 9.92
N GLY A 88 6.64 1.71 10.92
CA GLY A 88 5.88 2.95 10.87
C GLY A 88 4.82 2.99 9.77
N LEU A 89 4.06 1.90 9.59
CA LEU A 89 2.93 1.87 8.68
C LEU A 89 1.90 2.93 9.08
N LYS A 90 1.37 3.66 8.10
CA LYS A 90 0.27 4.61 8.25
C LYS A 90 -0.66 4.53 7.06
N ALA A 91 -1.96 4.50 7.32
CA ALA A 91 -2.97 4.55 6.28
C ALA A 91 -3.49 5.98 6.07
N THR A 92 -3.79 6.32 4.82
CA THR A 92 -4.60 7.47 4.42
C THR A 92 -5.74 6.95 3.56
N VAL A 93 -6.95 7.38 3.87
CA VAL A 93 -8.18 6.84 3.29
C VAL A 93 -8.93 7.96 2.59
N VAL A 94 -9.41 7.68 1.39
CA VAL A 94 -10.33 8.54 0.63
C VAL A 94 -11.61 7.74 0.37
N ASP A 95 -12.73 8.19 0.91
CA ASP A 95 -14.05 7.68 0.56
C ASP A 95 -14.45 8.22 -0.82
N MET A 96 -14.59 7.32 -1.79
CA MET A 96 -14.92 7.71 -3.16
C MET A 96 -16.37 8.16 -3.32
N SER A 97 -17.27 7.85 -2.38
CA SER A 97 -18.64 8.35 -2.40
C SER A 97 -18.73 9.84 -2.04
N GLU A 98 -17.76 10.36 -1.27
CA GLU A 98 -17.65 11.78 -0.94
C GLU A 98 -17.06 12.59 -2.11
N VAL A 99 -16.22 11.98 -2.95
CA VAL A 99 -15.56 12.66 -4.09
C VAL A 99 -16.56 13.06 -5.19
N TRP A 100 -17.69 12.35 -5.33
CA TRP A 100 -18.72 12.65 -6.33
C TRP A 100 -19.82 13.59 -5.84
N ARG A 101 -19.80 14.02 -4.57
CA ARG A 101 -20.67 15.10 -4.08
C ARG A 101 -20.05 16.45 -4.43
N VAL A 102 -20.01 16.75 -5.71
CA VAL A 102 -19.86 18.12 -6.22
C VAL A 102 -21.21 18.52 -6.81
N ASP A 103 -21.94 19.33 -6.02
CA ASP A 103 -23.19 20.07 -6.26
C ASP A 103 -24.33 19.40 -7.06
#